data_AF-A0A6U0FB72-F1
#
_entry.id   AF-A0A6U0FB72-F1
#
_cell.length_a   1.000
_cell.length_b   1.000
_cell.length_c   1.000
_cell.angle_alpha   90.00
_cell.angle_beta   90.00
_cell.angle_gamma   90.00
#
_symmetry.space_group_name_H-M   'P 1'
#
loop_
_entity.id
_entity.type
_entity.pdbx_description
1 polymer ?
#
loop_
_entity_poly.entity_id
_entity_poly.type
_entity_poly.pdbx_seq_one_letter_code
_entity_poly.pdbx_strand_id
1 'polypeptide(L)'
;VKRYPSGSLDLSAMIHIRDMLLRYYYEDIEDKSTIATMLRTSQAHRGLVHPMIQIETENGKKYGPNFKSRYFTEDLPCGMIVIRGIAELAGVEMPVMDEVIMWCQNLMDKEFMVDGKIAGKDISMTRCPQKYGFTDLDTFMKANQYITEDANKESSVELGQ
;
A
#
# COMPACT_ATOMS: atom_id res chain seq x y z
N VAL A 1 -5.65 10.49 -22.10
CA VAL A 1 -4.22 10.71 -22.39
C VAL A 1 -3.42 10.00 -21.31
N LYS A 2 -2.45 9.14 -21.66
CA LYS A 2 -1.53 8.57 -20.65
C LYS A 2 -0.62 9.69 -20.15
N ARG A 3 -0.53 9.90 -18.84
CA ARG A 3 0.31 10.96 -18.23
C ARG A 3 1.80 10.79 -18.56
N TYR A 4 2.26 9.55 -18.69
CA TYR A 4 3.62 9.21 -19.10
C TYR A 4 3.58 8.41 -20.42
N PRO A 5 4.47 8.71 -21.39
CA PRO A 5 4.52 7.98 -22.66
C PRO A 5 4.80 6.50 -22.49
N SER A 6 4.31 5.69 -23.44
CA SER A 6 4.60 4.25 -23.47
C SER A 6 6.11 4.01 -23.55
N GLY A 7 6.65 3.18 -22.66
CA GLY A 7 8.09 2.88 -22.57
C GLY A 7 8.86 3.71 -21.54
N SER A 8 8.30 4.82 -21.05
CA SER A 8 8.93 5.62 -19.97
C SER A 8 8.68 5.05 -18.56
N LEU A 9 7.61 4.28 -18.39
CA LEU A 9 7.25 3.61 -17.15
C LEU A 9 6.57 2.27 -17.48
N ASP A 10 7.22 1.16 -17.12
CA ASP A 10 6.66 -0.19 -17.27
C ASP A 10 6.03 -0.66 -15.97
N LEU A 11 4.70 -0.76 -15.97
CA LEU A 11 3.90 -1.30 -14.86
C LEU A 11 3.27 -2.65 -15.22
N SER A 12 3.73 -3.33 -16.27
CA SER A 12 3.16 -4.62 -16.74
C SER A 12 3.24 -5.73 -15.70
N ALA A 13 4.12 -5.61 -14.71
CA ALA A 13 4.20 -6.50 -13.56
C ALA A 13 3.06 -6.32 -12.55
N MET A 14 2.28 -5.23 -12.62
CA MET A 14 1.12 -5.01 -11.76
C MET A 14 -0.05 -5.87 -12.25
N ILE A 15 -0.20 -7.02 -11.62
CA ILE A 15 -1.25 -7.99 -11.93
C ILE A 15 -2.29 -8.05 -10.81
N HIS A 16 -3.47 -8.58 -11.13
CA HIS A 16 -4.51 -8.77 -10.13
C HIS A 16 -4.07 -9.82 -9.08
N ILE A 17 -4.51 -9.66 -7.82
CA ILE A 17 -4.12 -10.57 -6.72
C ILE A 17 -4.48 -12.04 -7.01
N ARG A 18 -5.58 -12.28 -7.75
CA ARG A 18 -5.94 -13.63 -8.21
C ARG A 18 -4.86 -14.23 -9.09
N ASP A 19 -4.32 -13.45 -10.03
CA ASP A 19 -3.29 -13.91 -10.97
C ASP A 19 -1.97 -14.17 -10.24
N MET A 20 -1.62 -13.33 -9.26
CA MET A 20 -0.47 -13.56 -8.38
C MET A 20 -0.62 -14.87 -7.60
N LEU A 21 -1.76 -15.09 -6.95
CA LEU A 21 -2.03 -16.32 -6.21
C LEU A 21 -1.96 -17.57 -7.11
N LEU A 22 -2.55 -17.50 -8.31
CA LEU A 22 -2.48 -18.59 -9.30
C LEU A 22 -1.08 -18.78 -9.87
N ARG A 23 -0.24 -17.74 -9.94
CA ARG A 23 1.11 -17.85 -10.47
C ARG A 23 2.07 -18.50 -9.47
N TYR A 24 1.94 -18.18 -8.19
CA TYR A 24 2.94 -18.56 -7.17
C TYR A 24 2.48 -19.68 -6.24
N TYR A 25 1.17 -19.85 -6.03
CA TYR A 25 0.62 -20.80 -5.05
C TYR A 25 -0.35 -21.80 -5.68
N TYR A 26 -0.29 -22.00 -7.01
CA TYR A 26 -1.26 -22.83 -7.74
C TYR A 26 -1.45 -24.21 -7.13
N GLU A 27 -0.33 -24.91 -6.89
CA GLU A 27 -0.30 -26.29 -6.39
C GLU A 27 -0.75 -26.36 -4.92
N ASP A 28 -0.60 -25.28 -4.16
CA ASP A 28 -0.96 -25.23 -2.75
C ASP A 28 -2.43 -24.88 -2.50
N ILE A 29 -3.19 -24.48 -3.53
CA ILE A 29 -4.58 -24.03 -3.39
C ILE A 29 -5.55 -25.11 -3.85
N GLU A 30 -6.43 -25.59 -2.97
CA GLU A 30 -7.43 -26.60 -3.32
C GLU A 30 -8.60 -26.02 -4.14
N ASP A 31 -9.24 -24.94 -3.65
CA ASP A 31 -10.41 -24.31 -4.30
C ASP A 31 -10.04 -22.94 -4.89
N LYS A 32 -10.08 -22.85 -6.21
CA LYS A 32 -9.68 -21.67 -7.01
C LYS A 32 -10.86 -20.82 -7.52
N SER A 33 -12.08 -21.10 -7.04
CA SER A 33 -13.32 -20.44 -7.50
C SER A 33 -13.36 -18.94 -7.20
N THR A 34 -12.90 -18.53 -6.02
CA THR A 34 -12.89 -17.13 -5.54
C THR A 34 -11.60 -16.84 -4.80
N ILE A 35 -11.17 -15.57 -4.69
CA ILE A 35 -10.00 -15.20 -3.87
C ILE A 35 -10.18 -15.66 -2.42
N ALA A 36 -11.40 -15.57 -1.89
CA ALA A 36 -11.69 -15.97 -0.52
C ALA A 36 -11.50 -17.49 -0.30
N THR A 37 -11.92 -18.33 -1.25
CA THR A 37 -11.68 -19.78 -1.18
C THR A 37 -10.21 -20.11 -1.43
N MET A 38 -9.54 -19.38 -2.33
CA MET A 38 -8.11 -19.53 -2.58
C MET A 38 -7.26 -19.31 -1.32
N LEU A 39 -7.51 -18.23 -0.58
CA LEU A 39 -6.79 -17.94 0.67
C LEU A 39 -7.10 -18.95 1.77
N ARG A 40 -8.36 -19.38 1.92
CA ARG A 40 -8.76 -20.35 2.96
C ARG A 40 -8.25 -21.76 2.72
N THR A 41 -8.06 -22.15 1.47
CA THR A 41 -7.67 -23.53 1.09
C THR A 41 -6.21 -23.65 0.70
N SER A 42 -5.43 -22.59 0.88
CA SER A 42 -3.99 -22.59 0.61
C SER A 42 -3.22 -23.31 1.72
N GLN A 43 -2.51 -24.40 1.37
CA GLN A 43 -1.66 -25.13 2.32
C GLN A 43 -0.50 -24.27 2.85
N ALA A 44 -0.01 -23.32 2.06
CA ALA A 44 1.04 -22.37 2.47
C ALA A 44 0.65 -21.50 3.67
N HIS A 45 -0.65 -21.33 3.94
CA HIS A 45 -1.15 -20.53 5.06
C HIS A 45 -1.53 -21.37 6.28
N ARG A 46 -1.44 -22.70 6.19
CA ARG A 46 -1.87 -23.60 7.26
C ARG A 46 -1.01 -23.45 8.50
N GLY A 47 -1.66 -23.19 9.64
CA GLY A 47 -1.00 -23.03 10.93
C GLY A 47 -0.49 -21.61 11.22
N LEU A 48 -0.63 -20.68 10.27
CA LEU A 48 -0.39 -19.26 10.55
C LEU A 48 -1.52 -18.72 11.44
N VAL A 49 -1.14 -18.08 12.54
CA VAL A 49 -2.07 -17.50 13.52
C VAL A 49 -1.76 -16.04 13.76
N HIS A 50 -2.73 -15.30 14.29
CA HIS A 50 -2.55 -13.89 14.61
C HIS A 50 -1.51 -13.71 15.74
N PRO A 51 -0.68 -12.65 15.70
CA PRO A 51 0.17 -12.32 16.81
C PRO A 51 -0.67 -11.79 17.97
N MET A 52 -0.64 -12.50 19.11
CA MET A 52 -1.44 -12.18 20.29
C MET A 52 -0.54 -11.88 21.49
N ILE A 53 -1.04 -11.03 22.40
CA ILE A 53 -0.46 -10.80 23.73
C ILE A 53 -1.46 -11.26 24.79
N GLN A 54 -0.93 -11.71 25.92
CA GLN A 54 -1.77 -11.99 27.09
C GLN A 54 -2.29 -10.66 27.67
N ILE A 55 -3.56 -10.62 28.02
CA ILE A 55 -4.23 -9.49 28.66
C ILE A 55 -4.93 -9.97 29.94
N GLU A 56 -4.94 -9.12 30.95
CA GLU A 56 -5.70 -9.38 32.18
C GLU A 56 -7.13 -8.89 32.00
N THR A 57 -8.11 -9.70 32.44
CA THR A 57 -9.54 -9.35 32.43
C THR A 57 -10.16 -9.69 33.79
N GLU A 58 -11.36 -9.19 34.06
CA GLU A 58 -12.12 -9.52 35.28
C GLU A 58 -12.30 -11.03 35.49
N ASN A 59 -12.33 -11.79 34.38
CA ASN A 59 -12.48 -13.25 34.37
C ASN A 59 -11.13 -13.99 34.21
N GLY A 60 -10.01 -13.34 34.56
CA GLY A 60 -8.65 -13.89 34.45
C GLY A 60 -7.94 -13.54 33.14
N LYS A 61 -6.91 -14.32 32.81
CA LYS A 61 -6.03 -14.08 31.65
C LYS A 61 -6.69 -14.47 30.34
N LYS A 62 -6.66 -13.57 29.35
CA LYS A 62 -7.10 -13.81 27.96
C LYS A 62 -6.00 -13.41 26.97
N TYR A 63 -6.27 -13.53 25.68
CA TYR A 63 -5.38 -13.07 24.60
C TYR A 63 -6.06 -11.98 23.77
N GLY A 64 -5.34 -10.89 23.53
CA GLY A 64 -5.74 -9.80 22.62
C GLY A 64 -4.73 -9.63 21.47
N PRO A 65 -5.11 -8.99 20.36
CA PRO A 65 -4.20 -8.75 19.24
C PRO A 65 -2.98 -7.90 19.65
N ASN A 66 -1.81 -8.25 19.13
CA ASN A 66 -0.60 -7.47 19.32
C ASN A 66 -0.45 -6.36 18.26
N PHE A 67 -0.98 -5.17 18.56
CA PHE A 67 -0.85 -3.99 17.70
C PHE A 67 0.56 -3.38 17.67
N LYS A 68 1.50 -3.91 18.46
CA LYS A 68 2.93 -3.55 18.42
C LYS A 68 3.75 -4.47 17.50
N SER A 69 3.11 -5.41 16.80
CA SER A 69 3.77 -6.27 15.83
C SER A 69 4.23 -5.48 14.58
N ARG A 70 5.11 -6.09 13.77
CA ARG A 70 5.62 -5.48 12.52
C ARG A 70 4.53 -5.27 11.46
N TYR A 71 3.43 -6.04 11.51
CA TYR A 71 2.26 -5.79 10.66
C TYR A 71 1.69 -4.37 10.83
N PHE A 72 1.84 -3.77 12.01
CA PHE A 72 1.40 -2.40 12.27
C PHE A 72 2.58 -1.44 12.23
N THR A 73 3.64 -1.75 12.98
CA THR A 73 4.77 -0.83 13.18
C THR A 73 5.68 -0.68 11.95
N GLU A 74 5.57 -1.56 10.95
CA GLU A 74 6.35 -1.50 9.71
C GLU A 74 5.45 -1.40 8.47
N ASP A 75 4.54 -2.34 8.25
CA ASP A 75 3.78 -2.41 6.99
C ASP A 75 2.88 -1.19 6.77
N LEU A 76 2.36 -0.59 7.85
CA LEU A 76 1.58 0.65 7.74
C LEU A 76 2.49 1.85 7.37
N PRO A 77 3.46 2.29 8.19
CA PRO A 77 4.25 3.49 7.89
C PRO A 77 5.21 3.35 6.70
N CYS A 78 5.70 2.14 6.43
CA CYS A 78 6.66 1.87 5.34
C CYS A 78 6.02 1.30 4.07
N GLY A 79 4.79 0.79 4.15
CA GLY A 79 4.07 0.23 3.01
C GLY A 79 2.84 1.05 2.66
N MET A 80 1.76 0.91 3.44
CA MET A 80 0.45 1.49 3.12
C MET A 80 0.48 3.02 3.01
N ILE A 81 1.11 3.72 3.97
CA ILE A 81 1.20 5.19 3.93
C ILE A 81 2.05 5.66 2.74
N VAL A 82 3.05 4.89 2.32
CA VAL A 82 3.86 5.20 1.13
C VAL A 82 3.02 5.08 -0.14
N ILE A 83 2.30 3.97 -0.31
CA ILE A 83 1.43 3.74 -1.46
C ILE A 83 0.34 4.81 -1.53
N ARG A 84 -0.31 5.10 -0.40
CA ARG A 84 -1.35 6.14 -0.34
C ARG A 84 -0.80 7.54 -0.60
N GLY A 85 0.42 7.83 -0.14
CA GLY A 85 1.11 9.09 -0.42
C GLY A 85 1.39 9.28 -1.91
N ILE A 86 1.81 8.22 -2.62
CA ILE A 86 1.98 8.24 -4.08
C ILE A 86 0.63 8.41 -4.79
N ALA A 87 -0.42 7.72 -4.33
CA ALA A 87 -1.76 7.85 -4.89
C ALA A 87 -2.31 9.27 -4.74
N GLU A 88 -2.02 9.95 -3.61
CA GLU A 88 -2.36 11.36 -3.40
C GLU A 88 -1.69 12.26 -4.45
N LEU A 89 -0.39 12.09 -4.69
CA LEU A 89 0.34 12.85 -5.71
C LEU A 89 -0.23 12.59 -7.12
N ALA A 90 -0.70 11.37 -7.37
CA ALA A 90 -1.31 10.96 -8.63
C ALA A 90 -2.77 11.41 -8.78
N GLY A 91 -3.40 11.94 -7.73
CA GLY A 91 -4.83 12.29 -7.73
C GLY A 91 -5.76 11.07 -7.79
N VAL A 92 -5.33 9.93 -7.23
CA VAL A 92 -6.11 8.69 -7.20
C VAL A 92 -6.67 8.47 -5.80
N GLU A 93 -7.99 8.44 -5.69
CA GLU A 93 -8.68 8.11 -4.43
C GLU A 93 -8.54 6.63 -4.08
N MET A 94 -8.36 6.32 -2.79
CA MET A 94 -8.24 4.95 -2.28
C MET A 94 -9.12 4.73 -1.04
N PRO A 95 -10.46 4.84 -1.16
CA PRO A 95 -11.36 4.88 0.00
C PRO A 95 -11.25 3.66 0.94
N VAL A 96 -11.04 2.46 0.38
CA VAL A 96 -10.85 1.25 1.19
C VAL A 96 -9.52 1.27 1.94
N MET A 97 -8.45 1.79 1.33
CA MET A 97 -7.16 1.94 2.01
C MET A 97 -7.24 3.01 3.10
N ASP A 98 -7.97 4.10 2.84
CA ASP A 98 -8.18 5.19 3.80
C ASP A 98 -8.91 4.68 5.05
N GLU A 99 -9.95 3.86 4.89
CA GLU A 99 -10.63 3.20 6.02
C GLU A 99 -9.67 2.36 6.88
N VAL A 100 -8.83 1.54 6.24
CA VAL A 100 -7.86 0.70 6.95
C VAL A 100 -6.78 1.54 7.64
N ILE A 101 -6.28 2.59 6.99
CA ILE A 101 -5.30 3.51 7.59
C ILE A 101 -5.89 4.18 8.83
N MET A 102 -7.11 4.71 8.74
CA MET A 102 -7.78 5.38 9.85
C MET A 102 -8.00 4.42 11.03
N TRP A 103 -8.40 3.18 10.76
CA TRP A 103 -8.54 2.16 11.80
C TRP A 103 -7.19 1.80 12.45
N CYS A 104 -6.15 1.52 11.64
CA CYS A 104 -4.84 1.14 12.15
C CYS A 104 -4.17 2.27 12.96
N GLN A 105 -4.20 3.50 12.47
CA GLN A 105 -3.54 4.62 13.15
C GLN A 105 -4.17 4.89 14.53
N ASN A 106 -5.49 4.74 14.66
CA ASN A 106 -6.19 4.85 15.94
C ASN A 106 -5.76 3.75 16.93
N LEU A 107 -5.62 2.50 16.48
CA LEU A 107 -5.14 1.40 17.33
C LEU A 107 -3.70 1.57 17.78
N MET A 108 -2.90 2.28 17.00
CA MET A 108 -1.48 2.55 17.28
C MET A 108 -1.26 3.80 18.13
N ASP A 109 -2.31 4.60 18.40
CA ASP A 109 -2.21 5.95 18.95
C ASP A 109 -1.25 6.83 18.11
N LYS A 110 -1.49 6.81 16.79
CA LYS A 110 -0.72 7.51 15.76
C LYS A 110 -1.63 8.26 14.82
N GLU A 111 -1.08 9.26 14.14
CA GLU A 111 -1.81 10.05 13.15
C GLU A 111 -0.94 10.26 11.91
N PHE A 112 -1.26 9.52 10.85
CA PHE A 112 -0.58 9.63 9.55
C PHE A 112 -1.46 10.34 8.51
N MET A 113 -2.77 10.05 8.52
CA MET A 113 -3.76 10.67 7.66
C MET A 113 -4.75 11.51 8.48
N VAL A 114 -5.10 12.69 7.95
CA VAL A 114 -6.10 13.62 8.49
C VAL A 114 -6.87 14.22 7.31
N ASP A 115 -8.20 14.26 7.41
CA ASP A 115 -9.09 14.84 6.38
C ASP A 115 -8.81 14.35 4.94
N GLY A 116 -8.54 13.04 4.80
CA GLY A 116 -8.27 12.40 3.51
C GLY A 116 -6.88 12.67 2.92
N LYS A 117 -5.99 13.34 3.68
CA LYS A 117 -4.62 13.68 3.25
C LYS A 117 -3.57 13.05 4.14
N ILE A 118 -2.42 12.69 3.55
CA ILE A 118 -1.21 12.32 4.29
C ILE A 118 -0.58 13.58 4.87
N ALA A 119 -1.17 14.08 5.96
CA ALA A 119 -0.76 15.29 6.66
C ALA A 119 -0.73 15.17 8.21
N GLY A 120 -0.77 13.96 8.76
CA GLY A 120 -0.79 13.73 10.21
C GLY A 120 0.54 14.04 10.93
N LYS A 121 0.47 14.29 12.25
CA LYS A 121 1.63 14.67 13.07
C LYS A 121 2.76 13.62 13.13
N ASP A 122 2.46 12.34 12.89
CA ASP A 122 3.43 11.24 12.96
C ASP A 122 4.07 10.89 11.59
N ILE A 123 3.87 11.72 10.54
CA ILE A 123 4.44 11.48 9.19
C ILE A 123 5.95 11.28 9.19
N SER A 124 6.69 11.89 10.12
CA SER A 124 8.14 11.73 10.24
C SER A 124 8.57 10.28 10.47
N MET A 125 7.67 9.41 10.96
CA MET A 125 7.89 7.98 11.16
C MET A 125 7.75 7.15 9.88
N THR A 126 7.25 7.74 8.80
CA THR A 126 6.93 7.03 7.54
C THR A 126 8.06 7.15 6.51
N ARG A 127 7.84 6.57 5.33
CA ARG A 127 8.67 6.80 4.14
C ARG A 127 7.87 7.41 2.98
N CYS A 128 6.73 8.04 3.26
CA CYS A 128 5.90 8.60 2.19
C CYS A 128 6.59 9.80 1.51
N PRO A 129 6.23 10.10 0.24
CA PRO A 129 6.78 11.26 -0.46
C PRO A 129 6.58 12.58 0.28
N GLN A 130 5.43 12.77 0.94
CA GLN A 130 5.07 13.98 1.69
C GLN A 130 6.08 14.30 2.78
N LYS A 131 6.63 13.29 3.47
CA LYS A 131 7.68 13.46 4.48
C LYS A 131 8.92 14.17 3.92
N TYR A 132 9.24 13.92 2.65
CA TYR A 132 10.41 14.49 1.97
C TYR A 132 10.09 15.79 1.22
N GLY A 133 8.87 16.32 1.38
CA GLY A 133 8.45 17.58 0.75
C GLY A 133 7.95 17.44 -0.69
N PHE A 134 7.72 16.22 -1.19
CA PHE A 134 7.11 16.06 -2.51
C PHE A 134 5.62 16.39 -2.45
N THR A 135 5.19 17.33 -3.30
CA THR A 135 3.80 17.78 -3.41
C THR A 135 3.17 17.52 -4.78
N ASP A 136 3.97 17.04 -5.74
CA ASP A 136 3.50 16.68 -7.08
C ASP A 136 4.18 15.39 -7.58
N LEU A 137 3.46 14.65 -8.43
CA LEU A 137 3.92 13.36 -8.93
C LEU A 137 5.13 13.48 -9.87
N ASP A 138 5.20 14.51 -10.71
CA ASP A 138 6.22 14.58 -11.76
C ASP A 138 7.60 14.87 -11.15
N THR A 139 7.67 15.76 -10.17
CA THR A 139 8.87 16.02 -9.37
C THR A 139 9.30 14.78 -8.61
N PHE A 140 8.36 14.06 -7.99
CA PHE A 140 8.66 12.79 -7.32
C PHE A 140 9.25 11.76 -8.29
N MET A 141 8.64 11.57 -9.47
CA MET A 141 9.09 10.59 -10.45
C MET A 141 10.46 10.94 -11.04
N LYS A 142 10.72 12.22 -11.33
CA LYS A 142 12.02 12.69 -11.85
C LYS A 142 13.13 12.60 -10.80
N ALA A 143 12.88 13.09 -9.58
CA ALA A 143 13.89 13.09 -8.52
C ALA A 143 14.33 11.67 -8.14
N ASN A 144 13.42 10.68 -8.25
CA ASN A 144 13.70 9.28 -7.98
C ASN A 144 14.09 8.47 -9.24
N GLN A 145 14.29 9.14 -10.38
CA GLN A 145 14.76 8.54 -11.64
C GLN A 145 13.84 7.43 -12.19
N TYR A 146 12.54 7.48 -11.87
CA TYR A 146 11.54 6.57 -12.44
C TYR A 146 11.17 6.92 -13.89
N ILE A 147 11.41 8.17 -14.28
CA ILE A 147 11.23 8.67 -15.66
C ILE A 147 12.44 9.54 -16.04
N THR A 148 12.77 9.57 -17.33
CA THR A 148 13.85 10.41 -17.89
C THR A 148 13.30 11.75 -18.41
N GLU A 149 14.16 12.77 -18.50
CA GLU A 149 13.77 14.12 -18.96
C GLU A 149 13.21 14.15 -20.39
N ASP A 150 13.62 13.22 -21.25
CA ASP A 150 13.23 13.19 -22.67
C ASP A 150 11.79 12.71 -22.91
N ALA A 151 11.14 12.09 -21.93
CA ALA A 151 9.75 11.64 -22.05
C ALA A 151 8.74 12.81 -22.20
N ASN A 152 9.11 14.05 -21.84
CA ASN A 152 8.26 15.22 -22.00
C ASN A 152 8.46 15.96 -23.33
N LYS A 153 9.50 15.63 -24.12
CA LYS A 153 9.73 16.30 -25.41
C LYS A 153 8.81 15.76 -26.52
N GLU A 154 8.44 14.48 -26.46
CA GLU A 154 7.61 13.87 -27.51
C GLU A 154 6.14 14.34 -27.48
N SER A 155 5.57 14.67 -26.31
CA SER A 155 4.18 15.17 -26.24
C SER A 155 4.01 16.59 -26.76
N SER A 156 5.10 17.36 -26.86
CA SER A 156 5.08 18.75 -27.34
C SER A 156 5.13 18.84 -28.87
N VAL A 157 5.50 17.75 -29.55
CA VAL A 157 5.61 17.70 -31.02
C VAL A 157 4.27 17.30 -31.67
N GLU A 158 3.43 16.51 -30.99
CA GLU A 158 2.14 16.06 -31.54
C GLU A 158 0.99 17.10 -31.46
N LEU A 159 1.15 18.19 -30.71
CA LEU A 159 0.15 19.27 -30.62
C LEU A 159 0.40 20.43 -31.61
N GLY A 160 1.36 20.27 -32.53
CA GLY A 160 1.81 21.31 -33.46
C GLY A 160 1.79 20.94 -34.94
N GLN A 161 1.02 19.92 -35.35
CA GLN A 161 0.79 19.57 -36.76
C GLN A 161 -0.70 19.47 -37.10
#